data_AF-A0A2N0ZSX5-F1
#
_entry.id   AF-A0A2N0ZSX5-F1
#
_cell.length_a   1.000
_cell.length_b   1.000
_cell.length_c   1.000
_cell.angle_alpha   90.00
_cell.angle_beta   90.00
_cell.angle_gamma   90.00
#
_symmetry.space_group_name_H-M   'P 1'
#
loop_
_entity.id
_entity.type
_entity.pdbx_description
1 polymer ?
#
loop_
_entity_poly.entity_id
_entity_poly.type
_entity_poly.pdbx_seq_one_letter_code
_entity_poly.pdbx_strand_id
1 'polypeptide(L)'
;MVTKAKTNTTINSCTPKACTCEELWSVSQQFCLERMSEKVSNNTYNFVDSYSVRARRIAGTYARFYLETEKNGDPRKKGRFYWMALGAFASKTVACTLEHWTLTVTKHGIAVTASDWFGQGNFWLFQDIAGWHHYYSSYGSEVFFNCISKRHSNNLVPQIKMAINKADWAAKSLPKINYLKTNEHIQAGFAEVKKFEELPSSDRVKSQRAQAQYQNVLIIAQHEQGKVLQPLIYEQWRHKREINAMELAGGLAPEVKLFFSNTCNVPQVTVYPTYRYRGSHPENKDDPKYDKYVSKPESDILLYSYESRMNWIRKAAEKFHGLMQTEESYMLSQLQTMAGWYHKPDKFYPFN
;
A
#
# COMPACT_ATOMS: atom_id res chain seq x y z
N MET A 1 -3.70 12.72 17.35
CA MET A 1 -3.80 12.34 18.80
C MET A 1 -2.57 12.85 19.50
N VAL A 2 -2.61 13.24 20.78
CA VAL A 2 -1.36 13.65 21.46
C VAL A 2 -1.24 12.90 22.77
N THR A 3 -0.18 12.10 22.90
CA THR A 3 0.40 11.74 24.18
C THR A 3 0.72 13.06 24.89
N LYS A 4 0.00 13.37 25.97
CA LYS A 4 0.40 14.47 26.87
C LYS A 4 1.76 14.11 27.46
N ALA A 5 2.83 14.52 26.80
CA ALA A 5 4.16 14.48 27.38
C ALA A 5 4.19 15.58 28.45
N LYS A 6 4.59 15.24 29.68
CA LYS A 6 4.97 16.26 30.66
C LYS A 6 6.18 16.98 30.07
N THR A 7 6.00 18.24 29.67
CA THR A 7 7.11 19.11 29.32
C THR A 7 7.94 19.37 30.57
N ASN A 8 9.21 19.73 30.39
CA ASN A 8 9.99 20.20 31.53
C ASN A 8 9.25 21.41 32.17
N THR A 9 9.29 21.52 33.49
CA THR A 9 8.67 22.62 34.25
C THR A 9 9.42 23.94 34.05
N THR A 10 10.60 23.90 33.43
CA THR A 10 11.44 25.06 33.15
C THR A 10 11.22 25.53 31.71
N ILE A 11 10.82 26.79 31.54
CA ILE A 11 10.66 27.45 30.23
C ILE A 11 11.98 27.36 29.43
N ASN A 12 11.89 27.08 28.13
CA ASN A 12 13.03 26.99 27.20
C ASN A 12 14.09 25.95 27.56
N SER A 13 13.71 24.87 28.24
CA SER A 13 14.64 23.80 28.59
C SER A 13 14.26 22.47 27.93
N CYS A 14 15.28 21.69 27.59
CA CYS A 14 15.14 20.33 27.08
C CYS A 14 15.80 19.37 28.07
N THR A 15 15.06 18.37 28.54
CA THR A 15 15.63 17.25 29.28
C THR A 15 15.70 16.03 28.36
N PRO A 16 16.87 15.38 28.24
CA PRO A 16 16.96 14.10 27.54
C PRO A 16 15.98 13.11 28.17
N LYS A 17 15.07 12.56 27.36
CA LYS A 17 14.20 11.46 27.75
C LYS A 17 14.61 10.24 26.94
N ALA A 18 14.97 9.17 27.64
CA ALA A 18 15.08 7.85 27.02
C ALA A 18 13.66 7.37 26.67
N CYS A 19 13.41 7.15 25.38
CA CYS A 19 12.13 6.60 24.90
C CYS A 19 12.23 5.08 24.81
N THR A 20 11.20 4.35 25.25
CA THR A 20 11.14 2.90 25.06
C THR A 20 10.78 2.55 23.61
N CYS A 21 11.04 1.30 23.19
CA CYS A 21 10.62 0.82 21.88
C CYS A 21 9.11 0.99 21.64
N GLU A 22 8.29 0.75 22.66
CA GLU A 22 6.83 0.87 22.62
C GLU A 22 6.37 2.32 22.43
N GLU A 23 7.04 3.27 23.08
CA GLU A 23 6.80 4.70 22.86
C GLU A 23 7.12 5.09 21.41
N LEU A 24 8.27 4.64 20.88
CA LEU A 24 8.66 4.91 19.50
C LEU A 24 7.71 4.24 18.48
N TRP A 25 7.24 3.01 18.76
CA TRP A 25 6.24 2.33 17.93
C TRP A 25 4.90 3.04 17.96
N SER A 26 4.55 3.67 19.08
CA SER A 26 3.34 4.48 19.20
C SER A 26 3.38 5.72 18.32
N VAL A 27 4.55 6.36 18.16
CA VAL A 27 4.73 7.48 17.21
C VAL A 27 4.52 7.00 15.76
N SER A 28 5.10 5.87 15.38
CA SER A 28 4.91 5.32 14.03
C SER A 28 3.47 4.87 13.78
N GLN A 29 2.80 4.31 14.78
CA GLN A 29 1.38 3.96 14.64
C GLN A 29 0.49 5.19 14.58
N GLN A 30 0.81 6.25 15.34
CA GLN A 30 0.12 7.53 15.25
C GLN A 30 0.23 8.11 13.85
N PHE A 31 1.42 8.07 13.22
CA PHE A 31 1.61 8.48 11.83
C PHE A 31 0.64 7.74 10.88
N CYS A 32 0.52 6.41 11.02
CA CYS A 32 -0.38 5.61 10.19
C CYS A 32 -1.86 5.97 10.42
N LEU A 33 -2.26 6.21 11.67
CA LEU A 33 -3.64 6.60 11.97
C LEU A 33 -3.94 7.98 11.38
N GLU A 34 -3.08 8.96 11.64
CA GLU A 34 -3.28 10.35 11.18
C GLU A 34 -3.25 10.47 9.66
N ARG A 35 -2.45 9.66 8.95
CA ARG A 35 -2.44 9.66 7.47
C ARG A 35 -3.81 9.33 6.88
N MET A 36 -4.57 8.48 7.56
CA MET A 36 -5.89 8.03 7.14
C MET A 36 -7.02 8.89 7.71
N SER A 37 -6.68 10.00 8.37
CA SER A 37 -7.63 10.86 9.06
C SER A 37 -7.56 12.31 8.59
N GLU A 38 -8.59 13.06 8.93
CA GLU A 38 -8.65 14.51 8.81
C GLU A 38 -8.81 15.12 10.20
N LYS A 39 -8.12 16.24 10.43
CA LYS A 39 -8.20 16.96 11.69
C LYS A 39 -9.50 17.77 11.70
N VAL A 40 -10.38 17.49 12.65
CA VAL A 40 -11.68 18.18 12.79
C VAL A 40 -11.60 19.30 13.82
N SER A 41 -10.81 19.11 14.87
CA SER A 41 -10.53 20.14 15.88
C SER A 41 -9.19 19.87 16.55
N ASN A 42 -8.82 20.68 17.56
CA ASN A 42 -7.58 20.45 18.29
C ASN A 42 -7.56 19.05 18.89
N ASN A 43 -6.59 18.25 18.45
CA ASN A 43 -6.37 16.86 18.85
C ASN A 43 -7.50 15.88 18.51
N THR A 44 -8.47 16.27 17.67
CA THR A 44 -9.58 15.42 17.23
C THR A 44 -9.47 15.15 15.75
N TYR A 45 -9.58 13.88 15.39
CA TYR A 45 -9.37 13.38 14.03
C TYR A 45 -10.49 12.40 13.69
N ASN A 46 -11.05 12.52 12.48
CA ASN A 46 -11.97 11.53 11.93
C ASN A 46 -11.26 10.78 10.82
N PHE A 47 -11.51 9.49 10.68
CA PHE A 47 -11.04 8.79 9.48
C PHE A 47 -11.71 9.38 8.25
N VAL A 48 -10.97 9.42 7.14
CA VAL A 48 -11.54 9.68 5.81
C VAL A 48 -12.62 8.64 5.54
N ASP A 49 -13.83 8.98 5.19
CA ASP A 49 -14.91 8.01 4.96
C ASP A 49 -14.73 7.27 3.64
N SER A 50 -14.26 7.95 2.58
CA SER A 50 -14.08 7.32 1.27
C SER A 50 -12.91 6.35 1.21
N TYR A 51 -13.19 5.05 1.00
CA TYR A 51 -12.17 4.02 0.85
C TYR A 51 -11.24 4.25 -0.36
N SER A 52 -11.74 4.82 -1.46
CA SER A 52 -10.88 5.16 -2.60
C SER A 52 -9.95 6.33 -2.30
N VAL A 53 -10.42 7.34 -1.55
CA VAL A 53 -9.55 8.43 -1.06
C VAL A 53 -8.49 7.87 -0.11
N ARG A 54 -8.87 6.99 0.83
CA ARG A 54 -7.94 6.24 1.69
C ARG A 54 -6.86 5.55 0.85
N ALA A 55 -7.24 4.77 -0.16
CA ALA A 55 -6.33 4.06 -1.04
C ALA A 55 -5.39 4.98 -1.84
N ARG A 56 -5.86 6.16 -2.27
CA ARG A 56 -5.00 7.18 -2.89
C ARG A 56 -4.03 7.84 -1.91
N ARG A 57 -4.45 8.10 -0.66
CA ARG A 57 -3.53 8.59 0.39
C ARG A 57 -2.45 7.57 0.69
N ILE A 58 -2.78 6.28 0.71
CA ILE A 58 -1.83 5.18 0.88
C ILE A 58 -0.84 5.15 -0.29
N ALA A 59 -1.34 5.19 -1.53
CA ALA A 59 -0.47 5.25 -2.72
C ALA A 59 0.51 6.43 -2.66
N GLY A 60 0.02 7.61 -2.28
CA GLY A 60 0.88 8.79 -2.12
C GLY A 60 1.88 8.65 -0.98
N THR A 61 1.50 8.05 0.15
CA THR A 61 2.41 7.80 1.28
C THR A 61 3.52 6.84 0.90
N TYR A 62 3.20 5.75 0.21
CA TYR A 62 4.18 4.78 -0.27
C TYR A 62 5.13 5.40 -1.29
N ALA A 63 4.62 6.18 -2.25
CA ALA A 63 5.47 6.92 -3.17
C ALA A 63 6.42 7.87 -2.43
N ARG A 64 5.93 8.55 -1.38
CA ARG A 64 6.76 9.44 -0.57
C ARG A 64 7.84 8.72 0.24
N PHE A 65 7.57 7.51 0.75
CA PHE A 65 8.62 6.67 1.36
C PHE A 65 9.70 6.31 0.34
N TYR A 66 9.33 5.80 -0.83
CA TYR A 66 10.31 5.45 -1.87
C TYR A 66 11.16 6.65 -2.31
N LEU A 67 10.51 7.81 -2.50
CA LEU A 67 11.12 9.06 -2.93
C LEU A 67 11.88 9.79 -1.79
N GLU A 68 11.80 9.30 -0.56
CA GLU A 68 12.39 9.92 0.64
C GLU A 68 11.89 11.36 0.87
N THR A 69 10.62 11.60 0.59
CA THR A 69 9.96 12.92 0.76
C THR A 69 9.02 12.96 1.97
N GLU A 70 8.87 11.85 2.70
CA GLU A 70 8.23 11.82 4.02
C GLU A 70 9.03 12.61 5.05
N LYS A 71 8.37 12.95 6.17
CA LYS A 71 9.07 13.53 7.33
C LYS A 71 10.15 12.56 7.81
N ASN A 72 11.37 13.06 8.01
CA ASN A 72 12.58 12.26 8.32
C ASN A 72 13.08 11.36 7.16
N GLY A 73 12.66 11.61 5.91
CA GLY A 73 13.27 11.00 4.74
C GLY A 73 14.68 11.54 4.47
N ASP A 74 15.53 10.72 3.85
CA ASP A 74 16.87 11.12 3.40
C ASP A 74 16.98 10.91 1.88
N PRO A 75 16.94 11.97 1.04
CA PRO A 75 17.02 11.85 -0.41
C PRO A 75 18.23 11.06 -0.94
N ARG A 76 19.32 10.98 -0.17
CA ARG A 76 20.51 10.18 -0.53
C ARG A 76 20.24 8.67 -0.46
N LYS A 77 19.19 8.26 0.26
CA LYS A 77 18.75 6.88 0.44
C LYS A 77 17.57 6.49 -0.46
N LYS A 78 17.19 7.34 -1.42
CA LYS A 78 16.08 7.10 -2.36
C LYS A 78 16.13 5.68 -2.93
N GLY A 79 15.00 5.00 -2.87
CA GLY A 79 14.86 3.63 -3.37
C GLY A 79 15.26 2.54 -2.40
N ARG A 80 15.65 2.83 -1.14
CA ARG A 80 15.85 1.80 -0.11
C ARG A 80 14.55 1.04 0.21
N PHE A 81 13.43 1.77 0.20
CA PHE A 81 12.09 1.21 0.42
C PHE A 81 11.47 0.80 -0.92
N TYR A 82 12.07 -0.18 -1.58
CA TYR A 82 11.74 -0.52 -2.96
C TYR A 82 10.32 -1.08 -3.12
N TRP A 83 9.86 -1.89 -2.15
CA TRP A 83 8.47 -2.35 -2.07
C TRP A 83 7.47 -1.19 -2.10
N MET A 84 7.77 -0.07 -1.46
CA MET A 84 6.86 1.07 -1.39
C MET A 84 6.57 1.68 -2.78
N ALA A 85 7.51 1.63 -3.72
CA ALA A 85 7.20 2.07 -5.09
C ALA A 85 6.19 1.14 -5.79
N LEU A 86 6.38 -0.18 -5.71
CA LEU A 86 5.41 -1.13 -6.27
C LEU A 86 4.06 -1.04 -5.55
N GLY A 87 4.08 -0.98 -4.22
CA GLY A 87 2.91 -0.80 -3.37
C GLY A 87 2.12 0.46 -3.71
N ALA A 88 2.78 1.55 -4.11
CA ALA A 88 2.11 2.78 -4.54
C ALA A 88 1.22 2.53 -5.77
N PHE A 89 1.74 1.84 -6.79
CA PHE A 89 0.96 1.46 -7.97
C PHE A 89 -0.17 0.49 -7.61
N ALA A 90 0.09 -0.48 -6.74
CA ALA A 90 -0.92 -1.45 -6.29
C ALA A 90 -2.06 -0.77 -5.52
N SER A 91 -1.74 0.13 -4.58
CA SER A 91 -2.75 0.86 -3.81
C SER A 91 -3.55 1.83 -4.69
N LYS A 92 -2.93 2.42 -5.71
CA LYS A 92 -3.67 3.18 -6.73
C LYS A 92 -4.64 2.27 -7.48
N THR A 93 -4.23 1.08 -7.91
CA THR A 93 -5.16 0.12 -8.54
C THR A 93 -6.34 -0.19 -7.63
N VAL A 94 -6.13 -0.37 -6.31
CA VAL A 94 -7.25 -0.54 -5.36
C VAL A 94 -8.18 0.68 -5.34
N ALA A 95 -7.64 1.91 -5.37
CA ALA A 95 -8.46 3.11 -5.46
C ALA A 95 -9.32 3.13 -6.74
N CYS A 96 -8.73 2.75 -7.89
CA CYS A 96 -9.43 2.65 -9.16
C CYS A 96 -10.55 1.60 -9.12
N THR A 97 -10.26 0.42 -8.54
CA THR A 97 -11.25 -0.64 -8.35
C THR A 97 -12.42 -0.16 -7.50
N LEU A 98 -12.14 0.53 -6.39
CA LEU A 98 -13.16 1.11 -5.50
C LEU A 98 -13.97 2.24 -6.15
N GLU A 99 -13.43 2.92 -7.16
CA GLU A 99 -14.12 3.94 -7.96
C GLU A 99 -14.95 3.33 -9.11
N HIS A 100 -14.81 2.04 -9.39
CA HIS A 100 -15.51 1.38 -10.50
C HIS A 100 -16.99 1.20 -10.17
N TRP A 101 -17.85 1.62 -11.11
CA TRP A 101 -19.31 1.68 -10.93
C TRP A 101 -19.96 0.35 -10.58
N THR A 102 -19.37 -0.79 -10.98
CA THR A 102 -19.94 -2.12 -10.67
C THR A 102 -19.78 -2.56 -9.23
N LEU A 103 -18.93 -1.90 -8.43
CA LEU A 103 -18.93 -2.05 -6.99
C LEU A 103 -20.02 -1.21 -6.30
N THR A 104 -20.71 -0.34 -7.06
CA THR A 104 -21.76 0.56 -6.58
C THR A 104 -23.16 0.10 -7.03
N VAL A 105 -23.27 -0.83 -7.99
CA VAL A 105 -24.55 -1.28 -8.56
C VAL A 105 -24.91 -2.69 -8.08
N THR A 106 -25.96 -2.77 -7.27
CA THR A 106 -26.76 -3.99 -7.10
C THR A 106 -27.47 -4.30 -8.42
N LYS A 107 -26.92 -5.20 -9.24
CA LYS A 107 -27.65 -5.74 -10.40
C LYS A 107 -27.89 -7.24 -10.21
N HIS A 108 -29.15 -7.64 -10.39
CA HIS A 108 -29.67 -9.02 -10.27
C HIS A 108 -29.76 -9.63 -8.88
N GLY A 109 -29.98 -8.82 -7.83
CA GLY A 109 -30.26 -9.34 -6.48
C GLY A 109 -29.06 -9.95 -5.75
N ILE A 110 -27.86 -9.87 -6.33
CA ILE A 110 -26.59 -10.19 -5.68
C ILE A 110 -25.93 -8.86 -5.32
N ALA A 111 -25.94 -8.48 -4.05
CA ALA A 111 -25.17 -7.34 -3.57
C ALA A 111 -23.68 -7.71 -3.58
N VAL A 112 -22.90 -7.12 -4.49
CA VAL A 112 -21.44 -7.19 -4.44
C VAL A 112 -20.97 -6.12 -3.47
N THR A 113 -20.93 -6.44 -2.17
CA THR A 113 -20.43 -5.55 -1.10
C THR A 113 -18.90 -5.56 -1.03
N ALA A 114 -18.21 -5.66 -2.17
CA ALA A 114 -16.78 -5.89 -2.15
C ALA A 114 -15.96 -4.69 -1.66
N SER A 115 -16.55 -3.49 -1.68
CA SER A 115 -15.96 -2.26 -1.17
C SER A 115 -15.48 -2.39 0.28
N ASP A 116 -16.24 -3.08 1.14
CA ASP A 116 -15.92 -3.20 2.57
C ASP A 116 -14.67 -4.04 2.83
N TRP A 117 -14.47 -5.14 2.11
CA TRP A 117 -13.27 -5.96 2.31
C TRP A 117 -12.06 -5.42 1.55
N PHE A 118 -12.24 -4.76 0.39
CA PHE A 118 -11.17 -3.98 -0.22
C PHE A 118 -10.72 -2.84 0.70
N GLY A 119 -11.66 -2.12 1.31
CA GLY A 119 -11.41 -1.08 2.32
C GLY A 119 -10.69 -1.64 3.55
N GLN A 120 -11.17 -2.76 4.10
CA GLN A 120 -10.55 -3.44 5.24
C GLN A 120 -9.12 -3.88 4.94
N GLY A 121 -8.90 -4.57 3.81
CA GLY A 121 -7.60 -5.08 3.43
C GLY A 121 -6.59 -3.95 3.24
N ASN A 122 -6.95 -2.92 2.47
CA ASN A 122 -6.06 -1.79 2.21
C ASN A 122 -5.76 -0.97 3.47
N PHE A 123 -6.76 -0.74 4.34
CA PHE A 123 -6.56 -0.04 5.60
C PHE A 123 -5.59 -0.78 6.53
N TRP A 124 -5.84 -2.06 6.80
CA TRP A 124 -5.04 -2.81 7.77
C TRP A 124 -3.65 -3.18 7.24
N LEU A 125 -3.52 -3.41 5.94
CA LEU A 125 -2.21 -3.54 5.29
C LEU A 125 -1.39 -2.26 5.45
N PHE A 126 -2.00 -1.08 5.25
CA PHE A 126 -1.31 0.19 5.50
C PHE A 126 -0.93 0.39 6.97
N GLN A 127 -1.84 0.12 7.91
CA GLN A 127 -1.55 0.23 9.34
C GLN A 127 -0.37 -0.69 9.74
N ASP A 128 -0.21 -1.84 9.09
CA ASP A 128 0.96 -2.69 9.25
C ASP A 128 2.21 -2.10 8.58
N ILE A 129 2.26 -2.10 7.24
CA ILE A 129 3.53 -1.95 6.52
C ILE A 129 4.12 -0.54 6.62
N ALA A 130 3.28 0.49 6.63
CA ALA A 130 3.74 1.88 6.75
C ALA A 130 4.40 2.14 8.11
N GLY A 131 3.93 1.46 9.17
CA GLY A 131 4.48 1.61 10.51
C GLY A 131 5.93 1.15 10.59
N TRP A 132 6.26 0.01 9.96
CA TRP A 132 7.64 -0.48 9.87
C TRP A 132 8.57 0.51 9.17
N HIS A 133 8.11 1.06 8.04
CA HIS A 133 8.89 1.99 7.22
C HIS A 133 9.07 3.35 7.88
N HIS A 134 8.01 3.90 8.48
CA HIS A 134 8.09 5.13 9.26
C HIS A 134 9.07 5.00 10.42
N TYR A 135 9.02 3.87 11.16
CA TYR A 135 9.93 3.63 12.29
C TYR A 135 11.39 3.58 11.82
N TYR A 136 11.67 2.78 10.79
CA TYR A 136 13.03 2.65 10.25
C TYR A 136 13.55 4.00 9.76
N SER A 137 12.73 4.75 9.02
CA SER A 137 13.11 6.07 8.52
C SER A 137 13.36 7.08 9.64
N SER A 138 12.56 7.04 10.72
CA SER A 138 12.63 8.03 11.79
C SER A 138 13.75 7.79 12.78
N TYR A 139 14.12 6.52 13.03
CA TYR A 139 15.03 6.16 14.12
C TYR A 139 16.28 5.40 13.66
N GLY A 140 16.38 5.07 12.38
CA GLY A 140 17.53 4.37 11.81
C GLY A 140 17.53 2.86 12.04
N SER A 141 18.45 2.18 11.35
CA SER A 141 18.52 0.72 11.29
C SER A 141 18.83 0.07 12.64
N GLU A 142 19.78 0.64 13.40
CA GLU A 142 20.21 0.10 14.69
C GLU A 142 19.04 0.06 15.69
N VAL A 143 18.36 1.20 15.88
CA VAL A 143 17.19 1.27 16.78
C VAL A 143 16.07 0.37 16.26
N PHE A 144 15.82 0.36 14.94
CA PHE A 144 14.81 -0.51 14.34
C PHE A 144 15.03 -1.98 14.67
N PHE A 145 16.23 -2.54 14.42
CA PHE A 145 16.48 -3.96 14.67
C PHE A 145 16.48 -4.30 16.16
N ASN A 146 16.91 -3.38 17.04
CA ASN A 146 16.80 -3.55 18.48
C ASN A 146 15.34 -3.57 18.97
N CYS A 147 14.44 -2.85 18.29
CA CYS A 147 13.05 -2.69 18.70
C CYS A 147 12.04 -3.49 17.87
N ILE A 148 12.45 -4.19 16.81
CA ILE A 148 11.55 -4.84 15.84
C ILE A 148 10.62 -5.87 16.51
N SER A 149 11.15 -6.62 17.48
CA SER A 149 10.41 -7.64 18.22
C SER A 149 9.40 -7.08 19.23
N LYS A 150 9.49 -5.78 19.54
CA LYS A 150 8.64 -5.09 20.52
C LYS A 150 7.38 -4.49 19.91
N ARG A 151 7.27 -4.43 18.57
CA ARG A 151 6.04 -3.93 17.93
C ARG A 151 4.88 -4.87 18.25
N HIS A 152 3.84 -4.31 18.86
CA HIS A 152 2.57 -4.98 19.11
C HIS A 152 1.51 -3.92 19.41
N SER A 153 0.34 -3.98 18.77
CA SER A 153 -0.73 -2.99 18.97
C SER A 153 -1.25 -2.89 20.42
N ASN A 154 -1.09 -3.95 21.22
CA ASN A 154 -1.52 -3.97 22.64
C ASN A 154 -0.50 -3.32 23.60
N ASN A 155 0.73 -3.10 23.15
CA ASN A 155 1.81 -2.51 23.94
C ASN A 155 1.98 -1.01 23.64
N LEU A 156 1.20 -0.46 22.71
CA LEU A 156 1.21 0.96 22.40
C LEU A 156 0.78 1.78 23.62
N VAL A 157 1.26 3.02 23.69
CA VAL A 157 0.84 3.98 24.71
C VAL A 157 -0.69 4.10 24.72
N PRO A 158 -1.32 4.32 25.89
CA PRO A 158 -2.77 4.13 26.07
C PRO A 158 -3.64 4.85 25.03
N GLN A 159 -3.28 6.08 24.66
CA GLN A 159 -4.04 6.89 23.70
C GLN A 159 -4.03 6.28 22.29
N ILE A 160 -2.87 5.79 21.85
CA ILE A 160 -2.72 5.20 20.53
C ILE A 160 -3.32 3.79 20.50
N LYS A 161 -3.15 3.02 21.59
CA LYS A 161 -3.84 1.73 21.77
C LYS A 161 -5.36 1.90 21.69
N MET A 162 -5.93 2.89 22.37
CA MET A 162 -7.36 3.17 22.28
C MET A 162 -7.79 3.51 20.86
N ALA A 163 -7.03 4.36 20.17
CA ALA A 163 -7.36 4.78 18.82
C ALA A 163 -7.31 3.64 17.80
N ILE A 164 -6.26 2.81 17.82
CA ILE A 164 -6.16 1.70 16.88
C ILE A 164 -7.26 0.65 17.13
N ASN A 165 -7.68 0.45 18.38
CA ASN A 165 -8.77 -0.47 18.71
C ASN A 165 -10.16 0.09 18.35
N LYS A 166 -10.29 1.41 18.17
CA LYS A 166 -11.51 2.06 17.67
C LYS A 166 -11.56 2.15 16.14
N ALA A 167 -10.45 1.85 15.46
CA ALA A 167 -10.42 1.89 14.00
C ALA A 167 -11.36 0.85 13.39
N ASP A 168 -11.83 1.14 12.18
CA ASP A 168 -12.73 0.25 11.44
C ASP A 168 -12.18 -1.17 11.40
N TRP A 169 -13.04 -2.13 11.73
CA TRP A 169 -12.74 -3.56 11.70
C TRP A 169 -11.66 -4.05 12.69
N ALA A 170 -11.16 -3.23 13.62
CA ALA A 170 -10.05 -3.58 14.51
C ALA A 170 -10.25 -4.91 15.25
N ALA A 171 -11.42 -5.12 15.86
CA ALA A 171 -11.72 -6.32 16.62
C ALA A 171 -11.61 -7.61 15.78
N LYS A 172 -11.95 -7.56 14.50
CA LYS A 172 -11.85 -8.72 13.58
C LYS A 172 -10.51 -8.80 12.85
N SER A 173 -9.82 -7.68 12.65
CA SER A 173 -8.59 -7.61 11.86
C SER A 173 -7.33 -7.85 12.69
N LEU A 174 -7.20 -7.16 13.84
CA LEU A 174 -5.97 -7.19 14.65
C LEU A 174 -5.56 -8.61 15.05
N PRO A 175 -6.45 -9.50 15.53
CA PRO A 175 -6.06 -10.87 15.84
C PRO A 175 -5.55 -11.64 14.62
N LYS A 176 -6.15 -11.43 13.44
CA LYS A 176 -5.80 -12.13 12.20
C LYS A 176 -4.44 -11.74 11.62
N ILE A 177 -4.01 -10.51 11.86
CA ILE A 177 -2.69 -10.00 11.47
C ILE A 177 -1.71 -9.99 12.64
N ASN A 178 -1.95 -10.86 13.63
CA ASN A 178 -1.09 -11.05 14.79
C ASN A 178 -0.74 -9.73 15.50
N TYR A 179 -1.72 -8.84 15.62
CA TYR A 179 -1.62 -7.57 16.31
C TYR A 179 -0.43 -6.70 15.86
N LEU A 180 -0.10 -6.73 14.56
CA LEU A 180 0.99 -5.98 13.93
C LEU A 180 2.39 -6.38 14.42
N LYS A 181 2.54 -7.60 14.95
CA LYS A 181 3.83 -8.13 15.41
C LYS A 181 4.74 -8.47 14.24
N THR A 182 6.06 -8.35 14.45
CA THR A 182 7.06 -8.79 13.48
C THR A 182 6.94 -10.27 13.16
N ASN A 183 7.46 -10.64 11.99
CA ASN A 183 7.67 -12.01 11.54
C ASN A 183 8.99 -12.08 10.73
N GLU A 184 9.31 -13.28 10.24
CA GLU A 184 10.50 -13.59 9.47
C GLU A 184 10.65 -12.74 8.20
N HIS A 185 9.55 -12.46 7.50
CA HIS A 185 9.58 -11.69 6.25
C HIS A 185 9.86 -10.20 6.52
N ILE A 186 9.32 -9.63 7.59
CA ILE A 186 9.63 -8.25 7.98
C ILE A 186 11.12 -8.11 8.33
N GLN A 187 11.67 -9.04 9.11
CA GLN A 187 13.10 -9.03 9.44
C GLN A 187 13.98 -9.13 8.19
N ALA A 188 13.70 -10.09 7.31
CA ALA A 188 14.46 -10.29 6.08
C ALA A 188 14.31 -9.12 5.09
N GLY A 189 13.10 -8.60 4.92
CA GLY A 189 12.83 -7.49 3.99
C GLY A 189 13.56 -6.21 4.41
N PHE A 190 13.61 -5.90 5.70
CA PHE A 190 14.39 -4.76 6.21
C PHE A 190 15.89 -5.03 6.30
N ALA A 191 16.33 -6.29 6.35
CA ALA A 191 17.73 -6.63 6.18
C ALA A 191 18.21 -6.28 4.75
N GLU A 192 17.39 -6.48 3.72
CA GLU A 192 17.70 -6.03 2.37
C GLU A 192 17.71 -4.49 2.24
N VAL A 193 16.86 -3.77 2.99
CA VAL A 193 16.94 -2.30 3.10
C VAL A 193 18.30 -1.89 3.68
N LYS A 194 18.72 -2.51 4.79
CA LYS A 194 20.02 -2.23 5.43
C LYS A 194 21.18 -2.52 4.47
N LYS A 195 21.15 -3.67 3.80
CA LYS A 195 22.15 -4.05 2.80
C LYS A 195 22.24 -3.03 1.66
N PHE A 196 21.10 -2.53 1.16
CA PHE A 196 21.10 -1.46 0.17
C PHE A 196 21.73 -0.17 0.71
N GLU A 197 21.49 0.20 1.97
CA GLU A 197 22.09 1.40 2.56
C GLU A 197 23.61 1.30 2.76
N GLU A 198 24.12 0.10 3.07
CA GLU A 198 25.55 -0.13 3.33
C GLU A 198 26.40 -0.21 2.05
N LEU A 199 25.79 -0.55 0.92
CA LEU A 199 26.48 -0.58 -0.37
C LEU A 199 26.76 0.84 -0.88
N PRO A 200 27.97 1.17 -1.35
CA PRO A 200 28.26 2.50 -1.89
C PRO A 200 27.49 2.77 -3.19
N SER A 201 27.14 4.03 -3.44
CA SER A 201 26.56 4.46 -4.72
C SER A 201 27.65 4.54 -5.81
N SER A 202 28.02 3.39 -6.37
CA SER A 202 29.01 3.27 -7.44
C SER A 202 28.62 2.18 -8.45
N ASP A 203 29.09 2.30 -9.69
CA ASP A 203 28.77 1.33 -10.75
C ASP A 203 29.22 -0.09 -10.44
N ARG A 204 30.31 -0.25 -9.68
CA ARG A 204 30.87 -1.56 -9.28
C ARG A 204 29.88 -2.43 -8.50
N VAL A 205 29.00 -1.81 -7.70
CA VAL A 205 28.03 -2.52 -6.86
C VAL A 205 26.58 -2.22 -7.24
N LYS A 206 26.35 -1.56 -8.38
CA LYS A 206 25.01 -1.19 -8.86
C LYS A 206 24.08 -2.40 -8.99
N SER A 207 24.59 -3.52 -9.53
CA SER A 207 23.83 -4.77 -9.63
C SER A 207 23.46 -5.37 -8.26
N GLN A 208 24.34 -5.23 -7.27
CA GLN A 208 24.07 -5.71 -5.89
C GLN A 208 23.01 -4.85 -5.21
N ARG A 209 23.04 -3.52 -5.42
CA ARG A 209 21.98 -2.61 -4.95
C ARG A 209 20.64 -2.94 -5.59
N ALA A 210 20.62 -3.14 -6.91
CA ALA A 210 19.42 -3.54 -7.65
C ALA A 210 18.88 -4.91 -7.18
N GLN A 211 19.76 -5.86 -6.88
CA GLN A 211 19.37 -7.16 -6.33
C GLN A 211 18.74 -7.02 -4.94
N ALA A 212 19.33 -6.22 -4.04
CA ALA A 212 18.77 -5.98 -2.72
C ALA A 212 17.38 -5.34 -2.80
N GLN A 213 17.21 -4.38 -3.70
CA GLN A 213 15.91 -3.77 -4.02
C GLN A 213 14.89 -4.82 -4.50
N TYR A 214 15.28 -5.68 -5.44
CA TYR A 214 14.38 -6.71 -5.96
C TYR A 214 13.99 -7.74 -4.88
N GLN A 215 14.94 -8.18 -4.05
CA GLN A 215 14.67 -9.08 -2.92
C GLN A 215 13.76 -8.43 -1.89
N ASN A 216 13.95 -7.14 -1.58
CA ASN A 216 13.06 -6.39 -0.70
C ASN A 216 11.60 -6.46 -1.22
N VAL A 217 11.38 -6.25 -2.51
CA VAL A 217 10.03 -6.37 -3.10
C VAL A 217 9.44 -7.76 -2.90
N LEU A 218 10.18 -8.82 -3.24
CA LEU A 218 9.66 -10.18 -3.16
C LEU A 218 9.34 -10.61 -1.72
N ILE A 219 10.22 -10.28 -0.78
CA ILE A 219 10.08 -10.67 0.63
C ILE A 219 8.92 -9.91 1.29
N ILE A 220 8.81 -8.59 1.06
CA ILE A 220 7.70 -7.82 1.62
C ILE A 220 6.37 -8.23 0.96
N ALA A 221 6.36 -8.61 -0.32
CA ALA A 221 5.18 -9.20 -0.95
C ALA A 221 4.70 -10.47 -0.21
N GLN A 222 5.62 -11.36 0.18
CA GLN A 222 5.26 -12.56 0.95
C GLN A 222 4.64 -12.20 2.30
N HIS A 223 5.19 -11.19 2.98
CA HIS A 223 4.61 -10.67 4.21
C HIS A 223 3.16 -10.20 3.99
N GLU A 224 2.94 -9.27 3.06
CA GLU A 224 1.63 -8.68 2.85
C GLU A 224 0.62 -9.69 2.33
N GLN A 225 1.01 -10.53 1.37
CA GLN A 225 0.09 -11.50 0.78
C GLN A 225 -0.23 -12.66 1.71
N GLY A 226 0.77 -13.17 2.45
CA GLY A 226 0.63 -14.37 3.26
C GLY A 226 0.25 -14.10 4.72
N LYS A 227 0.82 -13.07 5.35
CA LYS A 227 0.62 -12.80 6.79
C LYS A 227 -0.47 -11.76 7.05
N VAL A 228 -0.84 -10.96 6.05
CA VAL A 228 -1.85 -9.90 6.19
C VAL A 228 -3.10 -10.21 5.36
N LEU A 229 -2.99 -10.23 4.03
CA LEU A 229 -4.16 -10.33 3.15
C LEU A 229 -4.78 -11.73 3.10
N GLN A 230 -3.98 -12.79 3.15
CA GLN A 230 -4.51 -14.17 3.17
C GLN A 230 -5.51 -14.36 4.33
N PRO A 231 -5.15 -14.14 5.61
CA PRO A 231 -6.09 -14.32 6.71
C PRO A 231 -7.20 -13.25 6.76
N LEU A 232 -6.91 -12.01 6.37
CA LEU A 232 -7.92 -10.94 6.40
C LEU A 232 -8.99 -11.09 5.31
N ILE A 233 -8.58 -11.43 4.10
CA ILE A 233 -9.40 -11.34 2.90
C ILE A 233 -9.67 -12.73 2.33
N TYR A 234 -8.63 -13.44 1.92
CA TYR A 234 -8.78 -14.58 1.00
C TYR A 234 -9.20 -15.89 1.67
N GLU A 235 -9.01 -16.03 2.98
CA GLU A 235 -9.52 -17.18 3.75
C GLU A 235 -11.00 -17.06 4.13
N GLN A 236 -11.59 -15.87 3.97
CA GLN A 236 -12.99 -15.64 4.33
C GLN A 236 -13.92 -16.20 3.25
N TRP A 237 -14.76 -17.17 3.62
CA TRP A 237 -15.66 -17.86 2.68
C TRP A 237 -16.60 -16.89 1.94
N ARG A 238 -17.07 -15.83 2.61
CA ARG A 238 -17.92 -14.80 1.98
C ARG A 238 -17.17 -14.05 0.87
N HIS A 239 -15.91 -13.70 1.09
CA HIS A 239 -15.11 -13.01 0.08
C HIS A 239 -14.77 -13.92 -1.10
N LYS A 240 -14.52 -15.22 -0.88
CA LYS A 240 -14.36 -16.18 -2.00
C LYS A 240 -15.61 -16.24 -2.88
N ARG A 241 -16.80 -16.23 -2.28
CA ARG A 241 -18.08 -16.19 -3.02
C ARG A 241 -18.23 -14.90 -3.83
N GLU A 242 -17.84 -13.76 -3.27
CA GLU A 242 -17.87 -12.47 -3.99
C GLU A 242 -16.81 -12.39 -5.10
N ILE A 243 -15.61 -12.93 -4.90
CA ILE A 243 -14.58 -13.06 -5.94
C ILE A 243 -15.10 -13.91 -7.10
N ASN A 244 -15.68 -15.07 -6.82
CA ASN A 244 -16.28 -15.92 -7.84
C ASN A 244 -17.44 -15.21 -8.56
N ALA A 245 -18.23 -14.40 -7.84
CA ALA A 245 -19.30 -13.61 -8.45
C ALA A 245 -18.77 -12.51 -9.37
N MET A 246 -17.64 -11.87 -9.03
CA MET A 246 -16.96 -10.92 -9.91
C MET A 246 -16.38 -11.61 -11.15
N GLU A 247 -15.79 -12.80 -11.01
CA GLU A 247 -15.29 -13.59 -12.13
C GLU A 247 -16.43 -13.99 -13.10
N LEU A 248 -17.57 -14.43 -12.55
CA LEU A 248 -18.79 -14.73 -13.32
C LEU A 248 -19.42 -13.50 -13.99
N ALA A 249 -19.20 -12.30 -13.46
CA ALA A 249 -19.70 -11.06 -14.03
C ALA A 249 -18.95 -10.64 -15.32
N GLY A 250 -17.84 -11.31 -15.66
CA GLY A 250 -17.09 -11.09 -16.90
C GLY A 250 -16.67 -9.62 -17.08
N GLY A 251 -16.92 -9.04 -18.26
CA GLY A 251 -16.56 -7.65 -18.59
C GLY A 251 -17.26 -6.56 -17.76
N LEU A 252 -18.11 -6.93 -16.80
CA LEU A 252 -18.69 -6.01 -15.81
C LEU A 252 -17.81 -5.87 -14.55
N ALA A 253 -16.95 -6.85 -14.25
CA ALA A 253 -16.02 -6.72 -13.12
C ALA A 253 -14.82 -5.83 -13.51
N PRO A 254 -14.28 -5.04 -12.56
CA PRO A 254 -13.04 -4.31 -12.82
C PRO A 254 -11.93 -5.31 -13.16
N GLU A 255 -11.27 -5.10 -14.29
CA GLU A 255 -10.15 -5.93 -14.69
C GLU A 255 -9.02 -5.84 -13.65
N VAL A 256 -8.49 -7.00 -13.27
CA VAL A 256 -7.44 -7.09 -12.26
C VAL A 256 -6.09 -6.82 -12.92
N LYS A 257 -5.83 -5.57 -13.32
CA LYS A 257 -4.58 -5.14 -13.98
C LYS A 257 -3.79 -4.19 -13.08
N LEU A 258 -2.47 -4.33 -13.08
CA LEU A 258 -1.57 -3.37 -12.43
C LEU A 258 -0.96 -2.45 -13.48
N PHE A 259 -1.29 -1.16 -13.41
CA PHE A 259 -0.74 -0.14 -14.29
C PHE A 259 0.42 0.57 -13.60
N PHE A 260 1.59 0.60 -14.23
CA PHE A 260 2.78 1.33 -13.79
C PHE A 260 2.73 2.81 -14.20
N SER A 261 1.55 3.43 -14.06
CA SER A 261 1.27 4.84 -14.28
C SER A 261 0.52 5.42 -13.10
N ASN A 262 0.46 6.76 -13.03
CA ASN A 262 -0.42 7.45 -12.07
C ASN A 262 -1.92 7.37 -12.44
N THR A 263 -2.27 6.73 -13.56
CA THR A 263 -3.65 6.54 -14.04
C THR A 263 -4.13 5.11 -13.83
N CYS A 264 -5.43 4.91 -13.95
CA CYS A 264 -6.10 3.60 -13.82
C CYS A 264 -6.22 2.84 -15.15
N ASN A 265 -5.70 3.41 -16.23
CA ASN A 265 -5.82 2.94 -17.59
C ASN A 265 -4.62 3.40 -18.42
N VAL A 266 -4.45 2.79 -19.58
CA VAL A 266 -3.58 3.29 -20.65
C VAL A 266 -4.43 3.94 -21.75
N PRO A 267 -3.85 4.79 -22.61
CA PRO A 267 -4.52 5.26 -23.81
C PRO A 267 -5.17 4.11 -24.58
N GLN A 268 -6.34 4.36 -25.17
CA GLN A 268 -7.08 3.38 -25.94
C GLN A 268 -6.93 3.66 -27.44
N VAL A 269 -6.92 2.62 -28.26
CA VAL A 269 -7.04 2.69 -29.72
C VAL A 269 -8.34 2.06 -30.17
N THR A 270 -8.97 2.64 -31.17
CA THR A 270 -10.15 2.05 -31.82
C THR A 270 -9.69 0.97 -32.80
N VAL A 271 -10.05 -0.26 -32.52
CA VAL A 271 -9.78 -1.42 -33.37
C VAL A 271 -11.01 -1.68 -34.23
N TYR A 272 -10.81 -1.65 -35.54
CA TYR A 272 -11.86 -1.99 -36.49
C TYR A 272 -11.83 -3.50 -36.76
N PRO A 273 -12.99 -4.17 -36.76
CA PRO A 273 -13.05 -5.59 -37.07
C PRO A 273 -12.54 -5.85 -38.50
N THR A 274 -11.67 -6.85 -38.65
CA THR A 274 -11.08 -7.24 -39.95
C THR A 274 -12.12 -7.77 -40.93
N TYR A 275 -13.22 -8.32 -40.43
CA TYR A 275 -14.36 -8.79 -41.22
C TYR A 275 -15.65 -8.08 -40.78
N ARG A 276 -16.38 -7.51 -41.74
CA ARG A 276 -17.71 -6.92 -41.49
C ARG A 276 -18.77 -8.03 -41.49
N TYR A 277 -19.04 -8.59 -40.31
CA TYR A 277 -20.27 -9.33 -40.07
C TYR A 277 -21.36 -8.38 -39.54
N ARG A 278 -22.63 -8.77 -39.70
CA ARG A 278 -23.76 -8.01 -39.15
C ARG A 278 -23.63 -7.98 -37.62
N GLY A 279 -23.31 -6.81 -37.06
CA GLY A 279 -23.03 -6.63 -35.61
C GLY A 279 -21.56 -6.40 -35.24
N SER A 280 -20.63 -6.39 -36.20
CA SER A 280 -19.22 -6.05 -35.95
C SER A 280 -19.07 -4.53 -35.75
N HIS A 281 -18.86 -4.10 -34.51
CA HIS A 281 -18.63 -2.70 -34.18
C HIS A 281 -17.17 -2.45 -33.82
N PRO A 282 -16.62 -1.27 -34.12
CA PRO A 282 -15.30 -0.88 -33.62
C PRO A 282 -15.28 -0.94 -32.09
N GLU A 283 -14.19 -1.46 -31.55
CA GLU A 283 -13.98 -1.60 -30.10
C GLU A 283 -12.79 -0.77 -29.66
N ASN A 284 -12.88 -0.13 -28.50
CA ASN A 284 -11.74 0.54 -27.89
C ASN A 284 -10.95 -0.49 -27.08
N LYS A 285 -9.65 -0.61 -27.35
CA LYS A 285 -8.73 -1.50 -26.65
C LYS A 285 -7.53 -0.72 -26.11
N ASP A 286 -6.91 -1.24 -25.05
CA ASP A 286 -5.61 -0.77 -24.57
C ASP A 286 -4.64 -0.65 -25.75
N ASP A 287 -4.06 0.54 -25.94
CA ASP A 287 -3.04 0.75 -26.96
C ASP A 287 -1.84 -0.17 -26.69
N PRO A 288 -1.51 -1.10 -27.61
CA PRO A 288 -0.41 -2.05 -27.43
C PRO A 288 0.94 -1.37 -27.14
N LYS A 289 1.11 -0.11 -27.55
CA LYS A 289 2.31 0.71 -27.25
C LYS A 289 2.58 0.81 -25.74
N TYR A 290 1.55 0.73 -24.91
CA TYR A 290 1.67 0.89 -23.46
C TYR A 290 1.65 -0.44 -22.69
N ASP A 291 1.61 -1.59 -23.37
CA ASP A 291 1.53 -2.90 -22.72
C ASP A 291 2.73 -3.21 -21.81
N LYS A 292 3.90 -2.62 -22.11
CA LYS A 292 5.08 -2.71 -21.24
C LYS A 292 4.85 -2.10 -19.84
N TYR A 293 3.94 -1.15 -19.71
CA TYR A 293 3.58 -0.51 -18.44
C TYR A 293 2.37 -1.17 -17.74
N VAL A 294 1.89 -2.31 -18.22
CA VAL A 294 0.75 -3.03 -17.64
C VAL A 294 1.18 -4.43 -17.26
N SER A 295 0.98 -4.82 -16.00
CA SER A 295 1.04 -6.22 -15.57
C SER A 295 -0.37 -6.80 -15.52
N LYS A 296 -0.58 -7.87 -16.28
CA LYS A 296 -1.85 -8.60 -16.37
C LYS A 296 -1.67 -9.97 -15.70
N PRO A 297 -2.65 -10.45 -14.93
CA PRO A 297 -2.64 -11.81 -14.43
C PRO A 297 -2.82 -12.79 -15.59
N GLU A 298 -2.45 -14.04 -15.35
CA GLU A 298 -2.80 -15.12 -16.26
C GLU A 298 -4.32 -15.32 -16.29
N SER A 299 -4.84 -15.82 -17.42
CA SER A 299 -6.27 -15.99 -17.63
C SER A 299 -6.93 -16.97 -16.65
N ASP A 300 -6.15 -17.84 -16.03
CA ASP A 300 -6.55 -18.87 -15.07
C ASP A 300 -6.16 -18.49 -13.62
N ILE A 301 -5.89 -17.21 -13.34
CA ILE A 301 -5.54 -16.77 -11.99
C ILE A 301 -6.62 -17.13 -10.96
N LEU A 302 -6.21 -17.77 -9.87
CA LEU A 302 -7.06 -18.07 -8.73
C LEU A 302 -6.76 -17.07 -7.61
N LEU A 303 -7.50 -15.95 -7.57
CA LEU A 303 -7.24 -14.86 -6.62
C LEU A 303 -7.31 -15.28 -5.15
N TYR A 304 -8.02 -16.32 -4.77
CA TYR A 304 -8.02 -16.82 -3.38
C TYR A 304 -6.82 -17.72 -3.06
N SER A 305 -6.17 -18.29 -4.08
CA SER A 305 -4.97 -19.12 -3.92
C SER A 305 -3.75 -18.24 -3.69
N TYR A 306 -3.10 -18.45 -2.53
CA TYR A 306 -1.86 -17.76 -2.21
C TYR A 306 -0.79 -17.99 -3.28
N GLU A 307 -0.62 -19.23 -3.74
CA GLU A 307 0.38 -19.57 -4.75
C GLU A 307 0.11 -18.90 -6.10
N SER A 308 -1.14 -18.95 -6.57
CA SER A 308 -1.54 -18.32 -7.85
C SER A 308 -1.34 -16.80 -7.80
N ARG A 309 -1.75 -16.15 -6.70
CA ARG A 309 -1.48 -14.70 -6.51
C ARG A 309 0.02 -14.40 -6.45
N MET A 310 0.80 -15.18 -5.71
CA MET A 310 2.24 -14.95 -5.60
C MET A 310 2.96 -15.18 -6.94
N ASN A 311 2.49 -16.08 -7.79
CA ASN A 311 3.01 -16.24 -9.15
C ASN A 311 2.79 -14.96 -9.97
N TRP A 312 1.59 -14.38 -9.96
CA TRP A 312 1.34 -13.11 -10.64
C TRP A 312 2.15 -11.95 -10.04
N ILE A 313 2.21 -11.86 -8.70
CA ILE A 313 2.95 -10.79 -8.03
C ILE A 313 4.45 -10.86 -8.32
N ARG A 314 5.04 -12.05 -8.43
CA ARG A 314 6.44 -12.21 -8.88
C ARG A 314 6.64 -11.65 -10.28
N LYS A 315 5.77 -12.00 -11.24
CA LYS A 315 5.83 -11.45 -12.61
C LYS A 315 5.64 -9.93 -12.64
N ALA A 316 4.73 -9.41 -11.82
CA ALA A 316 4.52 -7.97 -11.67
C ALA A 316 5.76 -7.28 -11.08
N ALA A 317 6.41 -7.89 -10.09
CA ALA A 317 7.64 -7.41 -9.48
C ALA A 317 8.82 -7.42 -10.48
N GLU A 318 8.95 -8.45 -11.31
CA GLU A 318 9.95 -8.53 -12.38
C GLU A 318 9.77 -7.41 -13.40
N LYS A 319 8.54 -7.23 -13.91
CA LYS A 319 8.22 -6.15 -14.85
C LYS A 319 8.47 -4.78 -14.23
N PHE A 320 8.03 -4.56 -12.99
CA PHE A 320 8.30 -3.34 -12.23
C PHE A 320 9.80 -3.09 -12.09
N HIS A 321 10.56 -4.10 -11.65
CA HIS A 321 12.00 -3.97 -11.45
C HIS A 321 12.69 -3.62 -12.76
N GLY A 322 12.35 -4.31 -13.86
CA GLY A 322 12.85 -3.99 -15.21
C GLY A 322 12.58 -2.53 -15.60
N LEU A 323 11.34 -2.06 -15.44
CA LEU A 323 10.98 -0.67 -15.75
C LEU A 323 11.72 0.35 -14.88
N MET A 324 11.93 0.06 -13.60
CA MET A 324 12.72 0.95 -12.74
C MET A 324 14.19 1.03 -13.16
N GLN A 325 14.73 0.02 -13.85
CA GLN A 325 16.10 0.03 -14.36
C GLN A 325 16.21 0.68 -15.76
N THR A 326 15.22 0.51 -16.63
CA THR A 326 15.29 0.93 -18.04
C THR A 326 14.48 2.18 -18.36
N GLU A 327 13.46 2.49 -17.56
CA GLU A 327 12.49 3.57 -17.74
C GLU A 327 12.41 4.43 -16.45
N GLU A 328 13.52 4.58 -15.74
CA GLU A 328 13.58 5.21 -14.41
C GLU A 328 12.90 6.59 -14.39
N SER A 329 13.23 7.47 -15.35
CA SER A 329 12.66 8.82 -15.39
C SER A 329 11.14 8.79 -15.52
N TYR A 330 10.59 7.88 -16.33
CA TYR A 330 9.14 7.68 -16.43
C TYR A 330 8.59 7.22 -15.08
N MET A 331 9.12 6.13 -14.51
CA MET A 331 8.61 5.56 -13.26
C MET A 331 8.66 6.56 -12.10
N LEU A 332 9.75 7.32 -11.98
CA LEU A 332 9.91 8.38 -10.98
C LEU A 332 8.87 9.49 -11.15
N SER A 333 8.59 9.93 -12.38
CA SER A 333 7.54 10.92 -12.63
C SER A 333 6.15 10.43 -12.22
N GLN A 334 5.86 9.14 -12.42
CA GLN A 334 4.59 8.55 -12.00
C GLN A 334 4.47 8.55 -10.48
N LEU A 335 5.53 8.13 -9.78
CA LEU A 335 5.60 8.14 -8.31
C LEU A 335 5.51 9.56 -7.76
N GLN A 336 6.16 10.55 -8.38
CA GLN A 336 6.11 11.96 -7.97
C GLN A 336 4.68 12.51 -8.05
N THR A 337 3.96 12.21 -9.13
CA THR A 337 2.54 12.59 -9.25
C THR A 337 1.70 11.95 -8.14
N MET A 338 1.89 10.65 -7.89
CA MET A 338 1.16 9.93 -6.83
C MET A 338 1.50 10.45 -5.43
N ALA A 339 2.76 10.84 -5.19
CA ALA A 339 3.22 11.38 -3.92
C ALA A 339 2.42 12.61 -3.48
N GLY A 340 1.83 13.36 -4.41
CA GLY A 340 0.93 14.48 -4.11
C GLY A 340 -0.39 14.08 -3.44
N TRP A 341 -0.80 12.81 -3.50
CA TRP A 341 -2.13 12.35 -3.03
C TRP A 341 -2.21 12.04 -1.54
N TYR A 342 -1.09 12.10 -0.81
CA TYR A 342 -1.01 11.68 0.59
C TYR A 342 -1.95 12.40 1.56
N HIS A 343 -2.39 13.60 1.19
CA HIS A 343 -3.31 14.46 1.94
C HIS A 343 -4.59 14.74 1.15
N LYS A 344 -4.91 13.92 0.13
CA LYS A 344 -6.08 14.12 -0.72
C LYS A 344 -7.33 14.25 0.17
N PRO A 345 -8.07 15.36 0.11
CA PRO A 345 -9.23 15.55 0.97
C PRO A 345 -10.26 14.47 0.71
N ASP A 346 -10.94 14.06 1.77
CA ASP A 346 -12.15 13.29 1.64
C ASP A 346 -13.13 14.09 0.79
N LYS A 347 -13.84 13.45 -0.14
CA LYS A 347 -14.74 14.20 -1.02
C LYS A 347 -15.88 14.74 -0.15
N PHE A 348 -15.86 16.03 0.17
CA PHE A 348 -17.05 16.78 0.51
C PHE A 348 -17.46 17.57 -0.75
N TYR A 349 -18.57 17.19 -1.39
CA TYR A 349 -19.36 18.17 -2.13
C TYR A 349 -20.51 18.60 -1.21
N PRO A 350 -20.41 19.76 -0.56
CA PRO A 350 -21.59 20.45 -0.07
C PRO A 350 -21.71 21.81 -0.79
N PHE A 351 -22.90 22.04 -1.38
CA PHE A 351 -23.41 23.31 -1.94
C PHE A 351 -22.89 23.77 -3.31
N ASN A 352 -23.58 23.36 -4.38
CA ASN A 352 -24.65 24.14 -5.03
C ASN A 352 -25.35 23.30 -6.10
#